data_AF-A0A9P5RNA6-F1
#
_entry.id   AF-A0A9P5RNA6-F1
#
_cell.length_a   1.000
_cell.length_b   1.000
_cell.length_c   1.000
_cell.angle_alpha   90.00
_cell.angle_beta   90.00
_cell.angle_gamma   90.00
#
_symmetry.space_group_name_H-M   'P 1'
#
loop_
_entity.id
_entity.type
_entity.pdbx_description
1 polymer ?
#
loop_
_entity_poly.entity_id
_entity_poly.type
_entity_poly.pdbx_seq_one_letter_code
_entity_poly.pdbx_strand_id
1 'polypeptide(L)'
;PLPERWRDHGSYHWKQGDNTSQEQESPNTLALRELVLERAYFFQTSLETLLCFTPHLDTLHLIELNRHSWMNPNLLEYDQRRLIRFLQDPNFPQKQILPLRSFIFSVSSTAFVTSTVAAIANVEQEIKHAQSELCPDSKEWTFFTEDLSLPLLKFLKEDVQNVVTTLELRNNNLHKFSPDPVLHRYLCASPHLLHLRAENTFYLVELLDIHGRMEMVNSRITSQGGVATTPTPIGGRGATGSGGTFNSTMGPPGIWACKNLQTLYISLRSASNTGSFTYATTTTSTNPFSLTTTPKISSRIVFGYIARVCPNLRDLKIRSAENLYWAAWIPFGPRGSMTTRQRLLLTLDSGFCLLARLRNLEQLSIGFISGSGTSSSFLSRNMVWGLEPVDLDWMLERSGGHGNDEQRRSRERRMARRRVVEERWETWLMEEKVVLLQKAMDASWWISRTRKNVDHVTVTTTTTTGNNKNNNRSPIRGRTDPEIHEQLKDLGLLVDVKNMLEEMETADEQEGEGGGGGGGGGGGGDGYKYWPMLRWMRIYHSTEYGRSREKEVKRMLTALQEKFKDKAW
;
A
#
# COMPACT_ATOMS: atom_id res chain seq x y z
N PRO A 1 -14.76 6.25 -43.99
CA PRO A 1 -14.19 5.34 -45.01
C PRO A 1 -12.68 5.20 -44.80
N LEU A 2 -12.25 4.15 -44.11
CA LEU A 2 -10.83 3.80 -44.00
C LEU A 2 -10.35 3.17 -45.32
N PRO A 3 -9.06 3.34 -45.70
CA PRO A 3 -8.52 2.80 -46.95
C PRO A 3 -8.67 1.28 -47.02
N GLU A 4 -8.97 0.74 -48.21
CA GLU A 4 -9.15 -0.70 -48.50
C GLU A 4 -7.96 -1.60 -48.11
N ARG A 5 -6.80 -1.02 -47.78
CA ARG A 5 -5.59 -1.74 -47.40
C ARG A 5 -5.64 -2.45 -46.02
N TRP A 6 -6.74 -2.31 -45.28
CA TRP A 6 -6.89 -2.82 -43.91
C TRP A 6 -7.93 -3.94 -43.76
N ARG A 7 -8.49 -4.49 -44.86
CA ARG A 7 -9.56 -5.50 -44.78
C ARG A 7 -9.12 -6.97 -44.85
N ASP A 8 -7.89 -7.29 -45.22
CA ASP A 8 -7.48 -8.69 -45.32
C ASP A 8 -6.81 -9.20 -44.05
N HIS A 9 -7.53 -10.07 -43.34
CA HIS A 9 -7.11 -10.75 -42.12
C HIS A 9 -6.31 -12.03 -42.37
N GLY A 10 -5.79 -12.26 -43.57
CA GLY A 10 -5.05 -13.49 -43.91
C GLY A 10 -3.84 -13.19 -44.78
N SER A 11 -2.64 -13.45 -44.23
CA SER A 11 -1.35 -13.44 -44.92
C SER A 11 -0.77 -12.05 -45.26
N TYR A 12 -0.03 -11.49 -44.29
CA TYR A 12 1.03 -10.51 -44.58
C TYR A 12 2.21 -11.25 -45.24
N HIS A 13 2.10 -11.57 -46.52
CA HIS A 13 3.31 -11.85 -47.32
C HIS A 13 4.01 -10.51 -47.55
N TRP A 14 5.13 -10.31 -46.86
CA TRP A 14 6.12 -9.29 -47.21
C TRP A 14 6.55 -9.54 -48.66
N LYS A 15 5.94 -8.83 -49.62
CA LYS A 15 6.41 -8.85 -51.01
C LYS A 15 7.78 -8.18 -51.03
N GLN A 16 8.82 -8.98 -51.18
CA GLN A 16 10.11 -8.52 -51.72
C GLN A 16 9.80 -7.88 -53.09
N GLY A 17 9.82 -6.56 -53.13
CA GLY A 17 9.74 -5.81 -54.39
C GLY A 17 11.04 -6.01 -55.15
N ASP A 18 10.93 -6.43 -56.41
CA ASP A 18 12.04 -6.60 -57.32
C ASP A 18 12.80 -5.28 -57.54
N ASN A 19 14.06 -5.30 -57.11
CA ASN A 19 15.24 -4.64 -57.68
C ASN A 19 14.99 -3.47 -58.65
N THR A 20 14.85 -2.27 -58.11
CA THR A 20 15.42 -1.08 -58.76
C THR A 20 16.13 -0.22 -57.73
N SER A 21 17.39 0.07 -58.02
CA SER A 21 18.43 0.59 -57.14
C SER A 21 18.15 2.02 -56.66
N GLN A 22 17.33 2.18 -55.62
CA GLN A 22 17.33 3.39 -54.79
C GLN A 22 17.98 3.07 -53.45
N GLU A 23 18.91 3.92 -53.04
CA GLU A 23 19.53 3.92 -51.72
C GLU A 23 18.44 3.67 -50.68
N GLN A 24 18.50 2.46 -50.12
CA GLN A 24 17.51 1.92 -49.22
C GLN A 24 17.73 2.66 -47.90
N GLU A 25 17.07 3.82 -47.74
CA GLU A 25 16.95 4.51 -46.47
C GLU A 25 16.60 3.45 -45.43
N SER A 26 17.52 3.23 -44.50
CA SER A 26 17.36 2.26 -43.43
C SER A 26 15.97 2.48 -42.82
N PRO A 27 15.12 1.44 -42.73
CA PRO A 27 13.75 1.59 -42.30
C PRO A 27 13.71 2.41 -41.02
N ASN A 28 12.97 3.53 -41.03
CA ASN A 28 12.93 4.51 -39.95
C ASN A 28 12.79 3.82 -38.57
N THR A 29 13.92 3.60 -37.89
CA THR A 29 13.96 3.01 -36.57
C THR A 29 13.69 4.10 -35.54
N LEU A 30 12.75 3.84 -34.65
CA LEU A 30 12.45 4.69 -33.52
C LEU A 30 13.44 4.38 -32.40
N ALA A 31 14.10 5.40 -31.85
CA ALA A 31 14.96 5.29 -30.67
C ALA A 31 14.17 5.15 -29.35
N LEU A 32 12.98 4.54 -29.41
CA LEU A 32 12.11 4.34 -28.26
C LEU A 32 12.68 3.24 -27.37
N ARG A 33 12.86 3.55 -26.08
CA ARG A 33 13.34 2.60 -25.07
C ARG A 33 12.24 2.09 -24.16
N GLU A 34 11.29 2.97 -23.86
CA GLU A 34 10.19 2.70 -22.94
C GLU A 34 8.86 2.98 -23.63
N LEU A 35 7.97 1.99 -23.60
CA LEU A 35 6.60 2.09 -24.09
C LEU A 35 5.64 1.66 -22.98
N VAL A 36 4.99 2.66 -22.37
CA VAL A 36 3.96 2.45 -21.35
C VAL A 36 2.61 2.83 -21.93
N LEU A 37 1.73 1.84 -22.07
CA LEU A 37 0.36 2.00 -22.57
C LEU A 37 -0.61 1.63 -21.46
N GLU A 38 -1.21 2.66 -20.84
CA GLU A 38 -2.19 2.52 -19.76
C GLU A 38 -3.60 2.78 -20.27
N ARG A 39 -4.54 1.86 -20.01
CA ARG A 39 -5.95 1.99 -20.46
C ARG A 39 -6.10 2.23 -21.95
N ALA A 40 -5.09 1.83 -22.71
CA ALA A 40 -5.03 2.09 -24.12
C ALA A 40 -5.98 1.14 -24.87
N TYR A 41 -6.44 1.63 -26.02
CA TYR A 41 -7.30 0.89 -26.92
C TYR A 41 -6.68 0.90 -28.32
N PHE A 42 -6.26 -0.27 -28.78
CA PHE A 42 -5.64 -0.45 -30.10
C PHE A 42 -5.79 -1.90 -30.56
N PHE A 43 -5.57 -2.16 -31.86
CA PHE A 43 -5.46 -3.53 -32.35
C PHE A 43 -4.10 -4.11 -31.99
N GLN A 44 -4.05 -5.33 -31.45
CA GLN A 44 -2.78 -5.99 -31.14
C GLN A 44 -1.80 -6.01 -32.33
N THR A 45 -2.30 -6.17 -33.56
CA THR A 45 -1.49 -6.08 -34.79
C THR A 45 -0.81 -4.73 -34.99
N SER A 46 -1.44 -3.64 -34.53
CA SER A 46 -0.85 -2.29 -34.61
C SER A 46 0.29 -2.13 -33.61
N LEU A 47 0.16 -2.71 -32.40
CA LEU A 47 1.26 -2.77 -31.45
C LEU A 47 2.40 -3.64 -31.99
N GLU A 48 2.10 -4.84 -32.49
CA GLU A 48 3.08 -5.72 -33.11
C GLU A 48 3.85 -4.99 -34.24
N THR A 49 3.13 -4.23 -35.06
CA THR A 49 3.74 -3.39 -36.11
C THR A 49 4.64 -2.29 -35.54
N LEU A 50 4.20 -1.59 -34.49
CA LEU A 50 5.02 -0.57 -33.82
C LEU A 50 6.31 -1.17 -33.26
N LEU A 51 6.24 -2.35 -32.66
CA LEU A 51 7.38 -3.05 -32.09
C LEU A 51 8.45 -3.40 -33.15
N CYS A 52 8.03 -3.66 -34.40
CA CYS A 52 8.96 -3.81 -35.54
C CYS A 52 9.77 -2.56 -35.85
N PHE A 53 9.34 -1.37 -35.40
CA PHE A 53 10.05 -0.11 -35.58
C PHE A 53 10.83 0.34 -34.35
N THR A 54 10.78 -0.39 -33.23
CA THR A 54 11.39 0.02 -31.94
C THR A 54 12.44 -1.01 -31.46
N PRO A 55 13.59 -1.16 -32.13
CA PRO A 55 14.61 -2.17 -31.78
C PRO A 55 15.25 -1.96 -30.42
N HIS A 56 15.22 -0.73 -29.92
CA HIS A 56 15.87 -0.33 -28.68
C HIS A 56 14.94 -0.40 -27.47
N LEU A 57 13.75 -0.97 -27.64
CA LEU A 57 12.77 -1.10 -26.57
C LEU A 57 13.29 -2.08 -25.53
N ASP A 58 13.51 -1.58 -24.31
CA ASP A 58 13.90 -2.38 -23.14
C ASP A 58 12.76 -2.49 -22.12
N THR A 59 11.73 -1.66 -22.23
CA THR A 59 10.60 -1.60 -21.30
C THR A 59 9.29 -1.57 -22.07
N LEU A 60 8.49 -2.64 -21.93
CA LEU A 60 7.18 -2.75 -22.56
C LEU A 60 6.11 -3.01 -21.49
N HIS A 61 5.34 -1.97 -21.20
CA HIS A 61 4.31 -2.00 -20.16
C HIS A 61 2.94 -1.80 -20.78
N LEU A 62 2.14 -2.86 -20.81
CA LEU A 62 0.78 -2.87 -21.34
C LEU A 62 -0.18 -3.08 -20.18
N ILE A 63 -0.81 -2.00 -19.72
CA ILE A 63 -1.45 -1.94 -18.40
C ILE A 63 -2.93 -1.61 -18.57
N GLU A 64 -3.78 -2.49 -18.04
CA GLU A 64 -5.24 -2.35 -18.11
C GLU A 64 -5.72 -2.14 -19.56
N LEU A 65 -5.20 -2.93 -20.51
CA LEU A 65 -5.67 -2.83 -21.89
C LEU A 65 -7.17 -3.13 -21.94
N ASN A 66 -7.95 -2.24 -22.56
CA ASN A 66 -9.40 -2.37 -22.54
C ASN A 66 -9.85 -3.43 -23.56
N ARG A 67 -10.34 -4.60 -23.11
CA ARG A 67 -10.86 -5.65 -23.99
C ARG A 67 -12.06 -5.18 -24.80
N HIS A 68 -12.85 -4.28 -24.23
CA HIS A 68 -14.17 -4.01 -24.75
C HIS A 68 -14.14 -2.77 -25.64
N SER A 69 -14.05 -3.01 -26.94
CA SER A 69 -14.55 -2.03 -27.90
C SER A 69 -16.07 -1.98 -27.77
N TRP A 70 -16.62 -0.91 -27.19
CA TRP A 70 -18.06 -0.68 -27.25
C TRP A 70 -18.60 -0.69 -28.68
N MET A 71 -17.72 -0.47 -29.68
CA MET A 71 -18.09 -0.43 -31.09
C MET A 71 -18.13 -1.81 -31.75
N ASN A 72 -17.47 -2.85 -31.21
CA ASN A 72 -17.49 -4.17 -31.83
C ASN A 72 -17.13 -5.30 -30.84
N PRO A 73 -18.11 -6.07 -30.35
CA PRO A 73 -17.89 -7.19 -29.44
C PRO A 73 -17.15 -8.38 -30.08
N ASN A 74 -17.01 -8.41 -31.41
CA ASN A 74 -16.30 -9.47 -32.13
C ASN A 74 -14.82 -9.13 -32.39
N LEU A 75 -14.34 -7.95 -31.99
CA LEU A 75 -12.92 -7.65 -32.09
C LEU A 75 -12.14 -8.50 -31.10
N LEU A 76 -11.24 -9.31 -31.67
CA LEU A 76 -10.37 -10.26 -30.99
C LEU A 76 -9.80 -9.68 -29.70
N GLU A 77 -10.00 -10.41 -28.60
CA GLU A 77 -9.37 -10.13 -27.32
C GLU A 77 -7.85 -10.07 -27.49
N TYR A 78 -7.19 -9.21 -26.71
CA TYR A 78 -5.74 -9.22 -26.61
C TYR A 78 -5.25 -10.62 -26.19
N ASP A 79 -4.42 -11.23 -27.01
CA ASP A 79 -3.82 -12.55 -26.77
C ASP A 79 -2.36 -12.38 -26.34
N GLN A 80 -2.15 -12.53 -25.03
CA GLN A 80 -0.83 -12.43 -24.41
C GLN A 80 0.15 -13.47 -24.99
N ARG A 81 -0.31 -14.70 -25.23
CA ARG A 81 0.55 -15.78 -25.74
C ARG A 81 1.02 -15.48 -27.15
N ARG A 82 0.13 -14.94 -27.98
CA ARG A 82 0.48 -14.46 -29.32
C ARG A 82 1.54 -13.37 -29.26
N LEU A 83 1.39 -12.38 -28.36
CA LEU A 83 2.36 -11.31 -28.23
C LEU A 83 3.72 -11.84 -27.76
N ILE A 84 3.75 -12.75 -26.79
CA ILE A 84 5.00 -13.38 -26.33
C ILE A 84 5.69 -14.12 -27.48
N ARG A 85 4.95 -14.95 -28.22
CA ARG A 85 5.51 -15.65 -29.40
C ARG A 85 6.05 -14.69 -30.44
N PHE A 86 5.34 -13.58 -30.66
CA PHE A 86 5.78 -12.53 -31.59
C PHE A 86 7.08 -11.87 -31.12
N LEU A 87 7.22 -11.58 -29.83
CA LEU A 87 8.44 -11.02 -29.23
C LEU A 87 9.63 -12.01 -29.23
N GLN A 88 9.34 -13.32 -29.26
CA GLN A 88 10.34 -14.39 -29.29
C GLN A 88 10.69 -14.87 -30.71
N ASP A 89 9.94 -14.46 -31.74
CA ASP A 89 10.13 -15.00 -33.09
C ASP A 89 11.54 -14.65 -33.60
N PRO A 90 12.41 -15.64 -33.92
CA PRO A 90 13.73 -15.36 -34.45
C PRO A 90 13.70 -14.69 -35.84
N ASN A 91 12.56 -14.78 -36.54
CA ASN A 91 12.33 -14.09 -37.81
C ASN A 91 11.83 -12.66 -37.63
N PHE A 92 11.82 -12.14 -36.39
CA PHE A 92 11.57 -10.73 -36.15
C PHE A 92 12.49 -9.90 -37.06
N PRO A 93 11.95 -8.92 -37.82
CA PRO A 93 12.70 -8.22 -38.86
C PRO A 93 13.97 -7.52 -38.34
N GLN A 94 14.06 -7.35 -37.02
CA GLN A 94 15.30 -7.06 -36.32
C GLN A 94 15.84 -8.40 -35.79
N LYS A 95 16.97 -8.89 -36.33
CA LYS A 95 17.64 -10.15 -35.96
C LYS A 95 18.05 -10.28 -34.48
N GLN A 96 17.60 -9.39 -33.61
CA GLN A 96 17.88 -9.36 -32.18
C GLN A 96 16.55 -9.46 -31.44
N ILE A 97 16.43 -10.49 -30.61
CA ILE A 97 15.38 -10.58 -29.59
C ILE A 97 15.41 -9.27 -28.80
N LEU A 98 14.25 -8.63 -28.64
CA LEU A 98 14.16 -7.37 -27.91
C LEU A 98 14.74 -7.59 -26.50
N PRO A 99 15.75 -6.81 -26.07
CA PRO A 99 16.41 -6.99 -24.78
C PRO A 99 15.54 -6.40 -23.66
N LEU A 100 14.31 -6.90 -23.54
CA LEU A 100 13.34 -6.43 -22.56
C LEU A 100 13.89 -6.71 -21.16
N ARG A 101 14.10 -5.63 -20.42
CA ARG A 101 14.43 -5.64 -19.00
C ARG A 101 13.18 -5.72 -18.15
N SER A 102 12.07 -5.20 -18.67
CA SER A 102 10.79 -5.20 -17.98
C SER A 102 9.65 -5.40 -18.98
N PHE A 103 8.81 -6.38 -18.68
CA PHE A 103 7.60 -6.69 -19.45
C PHE A 103 6.41 -6.78 -18.51
N ILE A 104 5.34 -6.04 -18.83
CA ILE A 104 4.06 -6.12 -18.14
C ILE A 104 2.98 -6.28 -19.19
N PHE A 105 2.09 -7.23 -18.95
CA PHE A 105 0.89 -7.41 -19.74
C PHE A 105 -0.29 -7.65 -18.81
N SER A 106 -1.19 -6.68 -18.74
CA SER A 106 -2.44 -6.80 -18.00
C SER A 106 -3.58 -6.23 -18.84
N VAL A 107 -4.67 -6.98 -18.87
CA VAL A 107 -5.82 -6.68 -19.70
C VAL A 107 -7.01 -6.51 -18.76
N SER A 108 -7.70 -5.37 -18.87
CA SER A 108 -8.88 -5.08 -18.07
C SER A 108 -9.97 -6.12 -18.34
N SER A 109 -10.08 -7.12 -17.48
CA SER A 109 -11.20 -8.05 -17.53
C SER A 109 -12.37 -7.45 -16.76
N THR A 110 -13.39 -6.97 -17.49
CA THR A 110 -14.67 -6.59 -16.89
C THR A 110 -15.39 -7.79 -16.26
N ALA A 111 -14.89 -9.02 -16.44
CA ALA A 111 -15.53 -10.27 -16.05
C ALA A 111 -14.90 -10.95 -14.81
N PHE A 112 -13.98 -10.30 -14.08
CA PHE A 112 -13.35 -10.94 -12.91
C PHE A 112 -14.34 -11.32 -11.81
N VAL A 113 -15.46 -10.60 -11.69
CA VAL A 113 -16.55 -10.91 -10.74
C VAL A 113 -17.18 -12.29 -11.02
N THR A 114 -16.95 -12.89 -12.20
CA THR A 114 -17.45 -14.21 -12.59
C THR A 114 -16.35 -15.17 -13.08
N SER A 115 -15.07 -14.81 -12.94
CA SER A 115 -13.99 -15.65 -13.48
C SER A 115 -13.85 -16.94 -12.68
N THR A 116 -13.86 -18.08 -13.38
CA THR A 116 -13.69 -19.39 -12.76
C THR A 116 -12.27 -19.56 -12.22
N VAL A 117 -12.08 -20.44 -11.24
CA VAL A 117 -10.74 -20.79 -10.71
C VAL A 117 -9.77 -21.18 -11.84
N ALA A 118 -10.27 -21.81 -12.91
CA ALA A 118 -9.49 -22.17 -14.08
C ALA A 118 -9.01 -20.94 -14.89
N ALA A 119 -9.82 -19.90 -15.02
CA ALA A 119 -9.42 -18.66 -15.69
C ALA A 119 -8.29 -17.95 -14.93
N ILE A 120 -8.38 -17.91 -13.60
CA ILE A 120 -7.33 -17.35 -12.73
C ILE A 120 -6.03 -18.14 -12.91
N ALA A 121 -6.09 -19.48 -12.86
CA ALA A 121 -4.92 -20.34 -13.05
C ALA A 121 -4.28 -20.18 -14.45
N ASN A 122 -5.07 -19.94 -15.50
CA ASN A 122 -4.55 -19.70 -16.84
C ASN A 122 -3.82 -18.35 -16.93
N VAL A 123 -4.39 -17.28 -16.37
CA VAL A 123 -3.73 -15.95 -16.30
C VAL A 123 -2.41 -16.05 -15.54
N GLU A 124 -2.41 -16.77 -14.42
CA GLU A 124 -1.19 -17.01 -13.64
C GLU A 124 -0.11 -17.73 -14.46
N GLN A 125 -0.47 -18.80 -15.17
CA GLN A 125 0.48 -19.52 -16.04
C GLN A 125 1.02 -18.63 -17.15
N GLU A 126 0.20 -17.77 -17.72
CA GLU A 126 0.61 -16.82 -18.75
C GLU A 126 1.57 -15.76 -18.21
N ILE A 127 1.30 -15.21 -17.02
CA ILE A 127 2.20 -14.28 -16.34
C ILE A 127 3.54 -14.96 -16.04
N LYS A 128 3.52 -16.18 -15.49
CA LYS A 128 4.74 -16.96 -15.20
C LYS A 128 5.55 -17.20 -16.44
N HIS A 129 4.92 -17.69 -17.51
CA HIS A 129 5.57 -17.95 -18.78
C HIS A 129 6.15 -16.67 -19.38
N ALA A 130 5.40 -15.57 -19.40
CA ALA A 130 5.89 -14.30 -19.90
C ALA A 130 7.16 -13.83 -19.18
N GLN A 131 7.16 -13.91 -17.85
CA GLN A 131 8.27 -13.44 -17.04
C GLN A 131 9.50 -14.34 -17.16
N SER A 132 9.32 -15.67 -17.11
CA SER A 132 10.45 -16.60 -17.25
C SER A 132 11.09 -16.55 -18.63
N GLU A 133 10.30 -16.28 -19.68
CA GLU A 133 10.76 -16.34 -21.06
C GLU A 133 11.28 -15.00 -21.60
N LEU A 134 10.63 -13.87 -21.26
CA LEU A 134 11.00 -12.56 -21.79
C LEU A 134 11.99 -11.81 -20.89
N CYS A 135 11.84 -11.93 -19.56
CA CYS A 135 12.62 -11.15 -18.59
C CYS A 135 13.02 -11.98 -17.36
N PRO A 136 13.75 -13.11 -17.51
CA PRO A 136 14.07 -14.03 -16.41
C PRO A 136 14.84 -13.37 -15.26
N ASP A 137 15.66 -12.37 -15.57
CA ASP A 137 16.49 -11.65 -14.60
C ASP A 137 15.83 -10.34 -14.10
N SER A 138 14.55 -10.12 -14.40
CA SER A 138 13.87 -8.90 -13.95
C SER A 138 13.81 -8.86 -12.43
N LYS A 139 14.31 -7.75 -11.87
CA LYS A 139 14.16 -7.41 -10.45
C LYS A 139 12.95 -6.51 -10.20
N GLU A 140 12.34 -6.01 -11.27
CA GLU A 140 11.25 -5.05 -11.24
C GLU A 140 9.99 -5.66 -11.80
N TRP A 141 9.04 -5.90 -10.90
CA TRP A 141 7.80 -6.58 -11.21
C TRP A 141 6.66 -5.64 -10.95
N THR A 142 5.77 -5.54 -11.92
CA THR A 142 4.57 -4.74 -11.78
C THR A 142 3.38 -5.61 -12.11
N PHE A 143 2.39 -5.59 -11.23
CA PHE A 143 1.15 -6.31 -11.42
C PHE A 143 -0.03 -5.37 -11.30
N PHE A 144 -1.12 -5.76 -11.94
CA PHE A 144 -2.41 -5.29 -11.51
C PHE A 144 -2.76 -5.99 -10.19
N THR A 145 -3.34 -5.26 -9.24
CA THR A 145 -3.68 -5.82 -7.92
C THR A 145 -4.60 -7.05 -8.04
N GLU A 146 -5.48 -7.08 -9.04
CA GLU A 146 -6.40 -8.20 -9.26
C GLU A 146 -5.69 -9.48 -9.75
N ASP A 147 -4.53 -9.33 -10.39
CA ASP A 147 -3.71 -10.44 -10.87
C ASP A 147 -2.86 -11.05 -9.75
N LEU A 148 -2.77 -10.38 -8.59
CA LEU A 148 -1.97 -10.84 -7.45
C LEU A 148 -2.71 -11.96 -6.70
N SER A 149 -2.52 -13.20 -7.15
CA SER A 149 -3.14 -14.38 -6.54
C SER A 149 -2.19 -15.13 -5.58
N LEU A 150 -2.76 -16.03 -4.76
CA LEU A 150 -1.95 -16.91 -3.89
C LEU A 150 -0.96 -17.79 -4.67
N PRO A 151 -1.33 -18.45 -5.79
CA PRO A 151 -0.37 -19.23 -6.56
C PRO A 151 0.70 -18.38 -7.26
N LEU A 152 0.38 -17.15 -7.68
CA LEU A 152 1.38 -16.22 -8.22
C LEU A 152 2.38 -15.83 -7.14
N LEU A 153 1.93 -15.53 -5.92
CA LEU A 153 2.84 -15.31 -4.80
C LEU A 153 3.68 -16.52 -4.46
N LYS A 154 3.09 -17.72 -4.50
CA LYS A 154 3.82 -18.95 -4.26
C LYS A 154 4.98 -19.05 -5.26
N PHE A 155 4.74 -18.73 -6.52
CA PHE A 155 5.78 -18.65 -7.54
C PHE A 155 6.81 -17.55 -7.27
N LEU A 156 6.38 -16.33 -6.92
CA LEU A 156 7.32 -15.26 -6.56
C LEU A 156 8.22 -15.63 -5.39
N LYS A 157 7.69 -16.40 -4.44
CA LYS A 157 8.40 -16.84 -3.24
C LYS A 157 9.30 -18.05 -3.49
N GLU A 158 8.79 -19.08 -4.15
CA GLU A 158 9.45 -20.38 -4.27
C GLU A 158 10.30 -20.47 -5.53
N ASP A 159 9.80 -19.97 -6.66
CA ASP A 159 10.41 -20.18 -7.98
C ASP A 159 11.35 -19.02 -8.37
N VAL A 160 11.02 -17.78 -7.98
CA VAL A 160 11.82 -16.57 -8.30
C VAL A 160 12.87 -16.26 -7.23
N GLN A 161 13.04 -17.13 -6.21
CA GLN A 161 14.07 -17.07 -5.15
C GLN A 161 14.37 -15.66 -4.59
N ASN A 162 13.35 -14.82 -4.38
CA ASN A 162 13.50 -13.46 -3.86
C ASN A 162 14.40 -12.52 -4.70
N VAL A 163 14.48 -12.70 -6.02
CA VAL A 163 15.20 -11.77 -6.91
C VAL A 163 14.49 -10.41 -7.04
N VAL A 164 13.18 -10.37 -6.78
CA VAL A 164 12.36 -9.16 -6.89
C VAL A 164 12.77 -8.13 -5.84
N THR A 165 13.38 -7.03 -6.29
CA THR A 165 13.73 -5.88 -5.43
C THR A 165 12.69 -4.77 -5.52
N THR A 166 11.93 -4.70 -6.62
CA THR A 166 10.90 -3.68 -6.85
C THR A 166 9.59 -4.36 -7.20
N LEU A 167 8.57 -4.15 -6.37
CA LEU A 167 7.19 -4.59 -6.62
C LEU A 167 6.28 -3.37 -6.75
N GLU A 168 5.65 -3.21 -7.92
CA GLU A 168 4.64 -2.19 -8.16
C GLU A 168 3.26 -2.85 -8.34
N LEU A 169 2.27 -2.40 -7.58
CA LEU A 169 0.90 -2.88 -7.64
C LEU A 169 0.00 -1.74 -8.07
N ARG A 170 -0.52 -1.86 -9.27
CA ARG A 170 -1.43 -0.90 -9.88
C ARG A 170 -2.86 -1.33 -9.67
N ASN A 171 -3.69 -0.37 -9.32
CA ASN A 171 -5.14 -0.56 -9.25
C ASN A 171 -5.81 0.72 -9.73
N ASN A 172 -6.88 0.54 -10.46
CA ASN A 172 -7.67 1.63 -11.04
C ASN A 172 -9.00 1.79 -10.30
N ASN A 173 -9.46 0.71 -9.67
CA ASN A 173 -10.69 0.65 -8.93
C ASN A 173 -10.37 0.45 -7.45
N LEU A 174 -9.93 1.53 -6.78
CA LEU A 174 -9.75 1.55 -5.33
C LEU A 174 -10.98 0.92 -4.63
N HIS A 175 -12.20 1.24 -5.08
CA HIS A 175 -13.44 0.77 -4.46
C HIS A 175 -13.72 -0.73 -4.54
N LYS A 176 -13.23 -1.41 -5.58
CA LYS A 176 -13.66 -2.79 -5.86
C LYS A 176 -12.85 -3.82 -5.10
N PHE A 177 -11.71 -3.43 -4.54
CA PHE A 177 -10.79 -4.41 -4.00
C PHE A 177 -11.02 -4.67 -2.52
N SER A 178 -11.25 -5.95 -2.22
CA SER A 178 -11.13 -6.48 -0.89
C SER A 178 -9.68 -6.30 -0.44
N PRO A 179 -9.44 -5.90 0.81
CA PRO A 179 -8.10 -5.98 1.36
C PRO A 179 -7.53 -7.38 1.15
N ASP A 180 -6.33 -7.44 0.58
CA ASP A 180 -5.75 -8.71 0.20
C ASP A 180 -4.68 -9.18 1.20
N PRO A 181 -4.90 -10.27 1.97
CA PRO A 181 -3.86 -10.86 2.81
C PRO A 181 -2.65 -11.36 2.03
N VAL A 182 -2.80 -11.58 0.72
CA VAL A 182 -1.76 -12.06 -0.19
C VAL A 182 -0.56 -11.10 -0.11
N LEU A 183 -0.76 -9.79 -0.34
CA LEU A 183 0.32 -8.81 -0.24
C LEU A 183 1.05 -8.86 1.12
N HIS A 184 0.32 -8.95 2.22
CA HIS A 184 0.94 -9.09 3.55
C HIS A 184 1.82 -10.33 3.66
N ARG A 185 1.34 -11.49 3.20
CA ARG A 185 2.12 -12.74 3.20
C ARG A 185 3.38 -12.64 2.34
N TYR A 186 3.31 -11.94 1.21
CA TYR A 186 4.47 -11.66 0.38
C TYR A 186 5.50 -10.81 1.14
N LEU A 187 5.08 -9.68 1.72
CA LEU A 187 5.99 -8.80 2.47
C LEU A 187 6.64 -9.50 3.67
N CYS A 188 5.91 -10.40 4.35
CA CYS A 188 6.44 -11.28 5.39
C CYS A 188 7.43 -12.34 4.89
N ALA A 189 7.50 -12.59 3.59
CA ALA A 189 8.36 -13.60 2.97
C ALA A 189 9.48 -13.02 2.09
N SER A 190 9.51 -11.70 1.83
CA SER A 190 10.40 -11.07 0.85
C SER A 190 11.46 -10.16 1.49
N PRO A 191 12.55 -10.70 2.06
CA PRO A 191 13.58 -9.91 2.73
C PRO A 191 14.40 -9.02 1.80
N HIS A 192 14.41 -9.32 0.50
CA HIS A 192 15.18 -8.60 -0.52
C HIS A 192 14.41 -7.46 -1.19
N LEU A 193 13.14 -7.27 -0.85
CA LEU A 193 12.34 -6.19 -1.42
C LEU A 193 12.86 -4.82 -0.93
N LEU A 194 13.26 -3.98 -1.87
CA LEU A 194 13.78 -2.63 -1.65
C LEU A 194 12.72 -1.56 -1.95
N HIS A 195 11.82 -1.82 -2.90
CA HIS A 195 10.82 -0.85 -3.33
C HIS A 195 9.45 -1.51 -3.43
N LEU A 196 8.48 -1.00 -2.67
CA LEU A 196 7.07 -1.37 -2.79
C LEU A 196 6.28 -0.13 -3.24
N ARG A 197 5.63 -0.23 -4.40
CA ARG A 197 4.78 0.82 -4.96
C ARG A 197 3.34 0.33 -5.10
N ALA A 198 2.58 0.39 -4.02
CA ALA A 198 1.22 -0.12 -3.92
C ALA A 198 0.22 1.01 -3.57
N GLU A 199 0.42 2.22 -4.13
CA GLU A 199 -0.34 3.41 -3.76
C GLU A 199 -1.84 3.36 -4.09
N ASN A 200 -2.24 2.48 -5.02
CA ASN A 200 -3.64 2.27 -5.36
C ASN A 200 -4.17 0.92 -4.83
N THR A 201 -3.33 0.16 -4.11
CA THR A 201 -3.74 -1.11 -3.51
C THR A 201 -4.06 -0.89 -2.03
N PHE A 202 -5.24 -1.33 -1.59
CA PHE A 202 -5.57 -1.25 -0.18
C PHE A 202 -4.88 -2.33 0.64
N TYR A 203 -4.24 -1.86 1.70
CA TYR A 203 -3.60 -2.66 2.70
C TYR A 203 -4.28 -2.44 4.04
N LEU A 204 -4.55 -3.52 4.78
CA LEU A 204 -5.24 -3.43 6.07
C LEU A 204 -4.31 -2.98 7.18
N VAL A 205 -4.75 -2.00 7.95
CA VAL A 205 -4.06 -1.61 9.18
C VAL A 205 -4.05 -2.78 10.18
N GLU A 206 -5.09 -3.61 10.18
CA GLU A 206 -5.20 -4.81 11.02
C GLU A 206 -4.08 -5.82 10.75
N LEU A 207 -3.49 -5.82 9.54
CA LEU A 207 -2.35 -6.68 9.21
C LEU A 207 -1.01 -6.14 9.72
N LEU A 208 -0.98 -4.90 10.23
CA LEU A 208 0.17 -4.30 10.92
C LEU A 208 0.07 -4.47 12.44
N ASP A 209 -1.11 -4.81 12.94
CA ASP A 209 -1.39 -4.92 14.37
C ASP A 209 -1.03 -6.30 14.92
N ILE A 210 0.27 -6.52 15.11
CA ILE A 210 0.81 -7.82 15.57
C ILE A 210 0.25 -8.28 16.93
N HIS A 211 -0.32 -7.35 17.72
CA HIS A 211 -0.83 -7.60 19.07
C HIS A 211 -2.37 -7.63 19.14
N GLY A 212 -3.09 -7.44 18.03
CA GLY A 212 -4.55 -7.43 18.00
C GLY A 212 -5.18 -6.34 18.88
N ARG A 213 -4.54 -5.17 18.95
CA ARG A 213 -4.99 -3.99 19.71
C ARG A 213 -6.13 -3.26 19.05
N MET A 214 -6.28 -3.34 17.75
CA MET A 214 -7.48 -2.98 17.03
C MET A 214 -8.52 -4.06 17.28
N GLU A 215 -9.72 -3.64 17.65
CA GLU A 215 -10.84 -4.56 17.60
C GLU A 215 -11.07 -4.90 16.13
N MET A 216 -10.67 -6.12 15.72
CA MET A 216 -11.20 -6.67 14.49
C MET A 216 -12.69 -6.81 14.73
N VAL A 217 -13.44 -5.81 14.26
CA VAL A 217 -14.89 -5.85 14.27
C VAL A 217 -15.21 -7.23 13.69
N ASN A 218 -15.87 -8.08 14.48
CA ASN A 218 -16.33 -9.40 14.07
C ASN A 218 -17.37 -9.30 12.93
N SER A 219 -17.45 -8.16 12.25
CA SER A 219 -17.86 -8.07 10.86
C SER A 219 -17.20 -9.22 10.15
N ARG A 220 -18.02 -10.25 9.97
CA ARG A 220 -17.88 -11.23 8.93
C ARG A 220 -17.61 -10.39 7.70
N ILE A 221 -16.33 -10.25 7.34
CA ILE A 221 -15.93 -9.89 5.99
C ILE A 221 -16.41 -11.10 5.20
N THR A 222 -17.73 -11.18 5.00
CA THR A 222 -18.29 -11.97 3.93
C THR A 222 -17.59 -11.38 2.73
N SER A 223 -16.88 -12.21 1.99
CA SER A 223 -16.26 -11.88 0.73
C SER A 223 -17.35 -11.46 -0.26
N GLN A 224 -17.98 -10.29 -0.04
CA GLN A 224 -19.11 -9.74 -0.80
C GLN A 224 -18.67 -9.17 -2.15
N GLY A 225 -17.43 -9.44 -2.56
CA GLY A 225 -17.04 -9.46 -3.98
C GLY A 225 -17.48 -10.75 -4.70
N GLY A 226 -17.79 -11.82 -3.97
CA GLY A 226 -18.54 -12.95 -4.50
C GLY A 226 -20.00 -12.53 -4.62
N VAL A 227 -20.47 -12.39 -5.85
CA VAL A 227 -21.89 -12.22 -6.22
C VAL A 227 -22.71 -13.02 -5.22
N ALA A 228 -23.56 -12.33 -4.45
CA ALA A 228 -24.62 -12.99 -3.72
C ALA A 228 -25.47 -13.68 -4.80
N THR A 229 -25.16 -14.95 -5.10
CA THR A 229 -26.08 -15.83 -5.78
C THR A 229 -27.29 -15.82 -4.89
N THR A 230 -28.27 -15.01 -5.28
CA THR A 230 -29.58 -14.93 -4.64
C THR A 230 -29.97 -16.35 -4.29
N PRO A 231 -30.22 -16.68 -3.02
CA PRO A 231 -30.67 -18.00 -2.66
C PRO A 231 -31.97 -18.20 -3.41
N THR A 232 -31.92 -18.97 -4.50
CA THR A 232 -33.11 -19.45 -5.17
C THR A 232 -33.94 -20.15 -4.10
N PRO A 233 -35.15 -19.68 -3.81
CA PRO A 233 -36.00 -20.25 -2.79
C PRO A 233 -36.58 -21.54 -3.36
N ILE A 234 -35.78 -22.60 -3.40
CA ILE A 234 -36.26 -23.94 -3.70
C ILE A 234 -36.14 -24.72 -2.39
N GLY A 235 -37.31 -24.92 -1.78
CA GLY A 235 -37.47 -25.46 -0.44
C GLY A 235 -36.73 -26.78 -0.22
N GLY A 236 -35.72 -26.75 0.63
CA GLY A 236 -35.02 -27.92 1.11
C GLY A 236 -34.48 -27.64 2.51
N ARG A 237 -35.26 -28.02 3.52
CA ARG A 237 -34.83 -28.05 4.93
C ARG A 237 -33.55 -28.88 5.03
N GLY A 238 -32.44 -28.30 5.49
CA GLY A 238 -31.32 -29.10 6.01
C GLY A 238 -29.89 -28.65 5.69
N ALA A 239 -29.65 -27.61 4.89
CA ALA A 239 -28.29 -27.16 4.65
C ALA A 239 -27.77 -26.31 5.82
N THR A 240 -27.08 -26.95 6.76
CA THR A 240 -26.10 -26.34 7.66
C THR A 240 -24.96 -25.75 6.84
N GLY A 241 -25.25 -24.63 6.16
CA GLY A 241 -24.30 -23.90 5.33
C GLY A 241 -23.11 -23.47 6.19
N SER A 242 -21.99 -24.14 5.99
CA SER A 242 -20.68 -23.78 6.52
C SER A 242 -20.31 -22.42 5.96
N GLY A 243 -20.74 -21.35 6.64
CA GLY A 243 -20.27 -20.00 6.40
C GLY A 243 -18.79 -19.98 6.73
N GLY A 244 -17.95 -20.17 5.71
CA GLY A 244 -16.50 -20.16 5.82
C GLY A 244 -16.03 -18.92 6.56
N THR A 245 -15.56 -19.10 7.78
CA THR A 245 -15.05 -18.04 8.64
C THR A 245 -13.73 -17.53 8.07
N PHE A 246 -13.77 -16.42 7.33
CA PHE A 246 -12.58 -15.74 6.79
C PHE A 246 -11.52 -15.43 7.87
N ASN A 247 -11.95 -15.30 9.13
CA ASN A 247 -11.07 -15.07 10.27
C ASN A 247 -10.13 -16.26 10.57
N SER A 248 -10.45 -17.47 10.11
CA SER A 248 -9.60 -18.65 10.36
C SER A 248 -8.44 -18.76 9.37
N THR A 249 -8.55 -18.20 8.16
CA THR A 249 -7.54 -18.36 7.11
C THR A 249 -6.37 -17.39 7.22
N MET A 250 -6.54 -16.24 7.87
CA MET A 250 -5.46 -15.23 7.93
C MET A 250 -4.35 -15.58 8.92
N GLY A 251 -4.63 -16.37 9.96
CA GLY A 251 -3.67 -16.58 11.05
C GLY A 251 -3.33 -15.26 11.77
N PRO A 252 -2.44 -15.30 12.79
CA PRO A 252 -1.94 -14.07 13.38
C PRO A 252 -1.16 -13.25 12.34
N PRO A 253 -1.28 -11.91 12.33
CA PRO A 253 -0.51 -11.05 11.45
C PRO A 253 1.00 -11.29 11.63
N GLY A 254 1.69 -11.46 10.51
CA GLY A 254 3.15 -11.62 10.46
C GLY A 254 3.88 -10.28 10.53
N ILE A 255 5.21 -10.35 10.62
CA ILE A 255 6.09 -9.19 10.52
C ILE A 255 6.72 -9.18 9.14
N TRP A 256 6.73 -8.04 8.44
CA TRP A 256 7.37 -7.93 7.14
C TRP A 256 8.87 -8.28 7.25
N ALA A 257 9.35 -9.08 6.32
CA ALA A 257 10.76 -9.47 6.25
C ALA A 257 11.63 -8.40 5.57
N CYS A 258 11.02 -7.48 4.82
CA CYS A 258 11.69 -6.44 4.01
C CYS A 258 12.27 -5.29 4.84
N LYS A 259 13.22 -5.57 5.75
CA LYS A 259 13.86 -4.53 6.59
C LYS A 259 14.62 -3.46 5.80
N ASN A 260 15.10 -3.82 4.62
CA ASN A 260 15.88 -2.95 3.75
C ASN A 260 15.02 -2.16 2.76
N LEU A 261 13.71 -2.11 2.99
CA LEU A 261 12.79 -1.33 2.16
C LEU A 261 13.20 0.15 2.18
N GLN A 262 13.50 0.69 1.00
CA GLN A 262 13.88 2.08 0.75
C GLN A 262 12.70 2.91 0.26
N THR A 263 11.77 2.30 -0.48
CA THR A 263 10.57 2.97 -0.98
C THR A 263 9.33 2.22 -0.53
N LEU A 264 8.41 2.91 0.13
CA LEU A 264 7.11 2.38 0.53
C LEU A 264 6.00 3.33 0.12
N TYR A 265 5.31 3.01 -0.97
CA TYR A 265 4.05 3.64 -1.32
C TYR A 265 2.92 2.68 -1.01
N ILE A 266 2.01 3.06 -0.12
CA ILE A 266 0.96 2.17 0.38
C ILE A 266 -0.33 2.94 0.60
N SER A 267 -1.46 2.31 0.29
CA SER A 267 -2.78 2.82 0.65
C SER A 267 -3.33 2.01 1.81
N LEU A 268 -3.65 2.66 2.93
CA LEU A 268 -4.12 2.02 4.14
C LEU A 268 -5.63 2.16 4.28
N ARG A 269 -6.26 1.07 4.68
CA ARG A 269 -7.68 0.96 4.99
C ARG A 269 -7.84 0.14 6.27
N SER A 270 -8.88 0.40 7.03
CA SER A 270 -9.29 -0.51 8.10
C SER A 270 -10.59 -1.21 7.72
N ALA A 271 -10.66 -2.49 8.10
CA ALA A 271 -11.82 -3.36 7.91
C ALA A 271 -13.10 -2.80 8.58
N SER A 272 -12.97 -1.99 9.63
CA SER A 272 -14.11 -1.33 10.27
C SER A 272 -14.87 -0.37 9.33
N ASN A 273 -14.20 0.17 8.29
CA ASN A 273 -14.79 1.12 7.34
C ASN A 273 -15.48 0.47 6.14
N THR A 274 -15.54 -0.86 6.06
CA THR A 274 -15.98 -1.56 4.83
C THR A 274 -17.48 -1.55 4.59
N GLY A 275 -18.25 -0.75 5.32
CA GLY A 275 -19.63 -0.43 4.94
C GLY A 275 -20.64 -1.51 5.26
N SER A 276 -20.50 -2.21 6.40
CA SER A 276 -21.71 -2.78 7.01
C SER A 276 -22.55 -1.62 7.53
N PHE A 277 -23.36 -1.04 6.64
CA PHE A 277 -24.48 -0.15 6.97
C PHE A 277 -25.59 -0.91 7.68
N THR A 278 -25.28 -1.91 8.53
CA THR A 278 -26.19 -2.18 9.63
C THR A 278 -26.25 -0.89 10.38
N TYR A 279 -27.33 -0.13 10.13
CA TYR A 279 -27.73 1.03 10.88
C TYR A 279 -27.33 0.72 12.30
N ALA A 280 -26.26 1.37 12.77
CA ALA A 280 -26.06 1.53 14.18
C ALA A 280 -27.29 2.33 14.57
N THR A 281 -28.38 1.61 14.80
CA THR A 281 -29.52 2.13 15.50
C THR A 281 -28.86 2.76 16.69
N THR A 282 -29.07 4.05 16.83
CA THR A 282 -28.81 4.79 18.04
C THR A 282 -29.70 4.21 19.15
N THR A 283 -29.61 2.90 19.40
CA THR A 283 -29.83 2.34 20.70
C THR A 283 -28.82 3.11 21.52
N THR A 284 -29.37 4.00 22.33
CA THR A 284 -28.74 4.69 23.43
C THR A 284 -28.17 3.65 24.40
N SER A 285 -27.20 2.89 23.92
CA SER A 285 -26.24 2.16 24.71
C SER A 285 -25.49 3.26 25.44
N THR A 286 -26.02 3.63 26.60
CA THR A 286 -25.43 4.48 27.63
C THR A 286 -24.20 3.83 28.25
N ASN A 287 -23.46 3.01 27.50
CA ASN A 287 -22.11 2.63 27.82
C ASN A 287 -21.20 3.71 27.21
N PRO A 288 -20.84 4.77 27.97
CA PRO A 288 -19.78 5.71 27.59
C PRO A 288 -18.41 5.02 27.38
N PHE A 289 -18.33 3.72 27.69
CA PHE A 289 -17.15 2.87 27.56
C PHE A 289 -17.17 1.95 26.33
N SER A 290 -18.04 2.16 25.33
CA SER A 290 -17.82 1.51 24.02
C SER A 290 -16.57 2.13 23.40
N LEU A 291 -15.44 1.53 23.75
CA LEU A 291 -14.07 1.83 23.35
C LEU A 291 -13.93 1.54 21.85
N THR A 292 -14.61 2.32 21.02
CA THR A 292 -14.35 2.35 19.59
C THR A 292 -12.85 2.54 19.42
N THR A 293 -12.18 1.56 18.81
CA THR A 293 -10.75 1.60 18.52
C THR A 293 -10.40 2.99 18.03
N THR A 294 -9.68 3.76 18.85
CA THR A 294 -9.52 5.18 18.57
C THR A 294 -8.69 5.32 17.30
N PRO A 295 -9.02 6.25 16.39
CA PRO A 295 -8.18 6.52 15.22
C PRO A 295 -6.70 6.74 15.58
N LYS A 296 -6.43 7.20 16.81
CA LYS A 296 -5.10 7.30 17.41
C LYS A 296 -4.38 5.95 17.49
N ILE A 297 -5.01 4.90 18.03
CA ILE A 297 -4.40 3.55 18.10
C ILE A 297 -4.01 3.07 16.69
N SER A 298 -4.90 3.20 15.71
CA SER A 298 -4.59 2.78 14.34
C SER A 298 -3.43 3.55 13.74
N SER A 299 -3.33 4.85 14.01
CA SER A 299 -2.22 5.70 13.56
C SER A 299 -0.91 5.29 14.24
N ARG A 300 -0.93 5.02 15.56
CA ARG A 300 0.25 4.55 16.32
C ARG A 300 0.75 3.21 15.81
N ILE A 301 -0.15 2.28 15.47
CA ILE A 301 0.21 1.00 14.86
C ILE A 301 0.88 1.23 13.52
N VAL A 302 0.30 2.04 12.63
CA VAL A 302 0.87 2.31 11.31
C VAL A 302 2.26 2.93 11.41
N PHE A 303 2.38 4.04 12.14
CA PHE A 303 3.65 4.78 12.23
C PHE A 303 4.70 3.99 13.00
N GLY A 304 4.32 3.38 14.13
CA GLY A 304 5.23 2.59 14.95
C GLY A 304 5.72 1.32 14.26
N TYR A 305 4.88 0.69 13.42
CA TYR A 305 5.25 -0.51 12.67
C TYR A 305 6.22 -0.15 11.55
N ILE A 306 5.85 0.83 10.71
CA ILE A 306 6.68 1.26 9.58
C ILE A 306 8.06 1.73 10.07
N ALA A 307 8.10 2.54 11.15
CA ALA A 307 9.33 3.08 11.70
C ALA A 307 10.33 2.00 12.17
N ARG A 308 9.85 0.86 12.68
CA ARG A 308 10.69 -0.23 13.21
C ARG A 308 11.00 -1.31 12.19
N VAL A 309 10.00 -1.67 11.39
CA VAL A 309 10.12 -2.77 10.43
C VAL A 309 10.85 -2.32 9.18
N CYS A 310 10.77 -1.05 8.80
CA CYS A 310 11.43 -0.49 7.63
C CYS A 310 12.30 0.74 7.99
N PRO A 311 13.34 0.58 8.83
CA PRO A 311 14.16 1.71 9.31
C PRO A 311 14.95 2.41 8.19
N ASN A 312 15.17 1.71 7.06
CA ASN A 312 15.95 2.18 5.92
C ASN A 312 15.13 2.95 4.86
N LEU A 313 13.88 3.32 5.17
CA LEU A 313 13.03 4.06 4.24
C LEU A 313 13.63 5.42 3.90
N ARG A 314 13.72 5.68 2.59
CA ARG A 314 14.08 6.95 1.99
C ARG A 314 12.88 7.67 1.43
N ASP A 315 11.89 6.94 0.92
CA ASP A 315 10.69 7.51 0.34
C ASP A 315 9.45 6.80 0.86
N LEU A 316 8.65 7.53 1.65
CA LEU A 316 7.44 7.04 2.29
C LEU A 316 6.22 7.80 1.78
N LYS A 317 5.30 7.09 1.14
CA LYS A 317 4.01 7.60 0.71
C LYS A 317 2.87 6.78 1.32
N ILE A 318 2.13 7.37 2.25
CA ILE A 318 0.97 6.75 2.89
C ILE A 318 -0.30 7.45 2.39
N ARG A 319 -1.14 6.71 1.67
CA ARG A 319 -2.49 7.15 1.31
C ARG A 319 -3.49 6.57 2.30
N SER A 320 -4.41 7.39 2.76
CA SER A 320 -5.53 6.95 3.60
C SER A 320 -6.77 6.84 2.74
N ALA A 321 -7.52 5.74 2.85
CA ALA A 321 -8.69 5.41 2.03
C ALA A 321 -9.95 6.27 2.32
N GLU A 322 -9.78 7.54 2.72
CA GLU A 322 -10.80 8.36 3.38
C GLU A 322 -11.94 8.84 2.46
N ASN A 323 -11.83 8.66 1.13
CA ASN A 323 -12.69 9.38 0.17
C ASN A 323 -13.37 8.51 -0.88
N LEU A 324 -13.51 7.20 -0.66
CA LEU A 324 -14.21 6.35 -1.61
C LEU A 324 -15.75 6.49 -1.61
N TYR A 325 -16.30 7.58 -1.08
CA TYR A 325 -17.74 7.87 -1.14
C TYR A 325 -18.08 8.88 -2.23
N TRP A 326 -18.24 8.36 -3.45
CA TRP A 326 -19.19 8.94 -4.39
C TRP A 326 -20.64 8.76 -3.88
N ALA A 327 -20.90 7.81 -2.96
CA ALA A 327 -22.23 7.56 -2.40
C ALA A 327 -22.70 8.57 -1.33
N ALA A 328 -21.83 9.46 -0.82
CA ALA A 328 -22.22 10.51 0.13
C ALA A 328 -22.76 11.76 -0.60
N TRP A 329 -22.72 11.76 -1.94
CA TRP A 329 -23.27 12.81 -2.79
C TRP A 329 -24.77 12.66 -3.04
N ILE A 330 -25.45 11.67 -2.44
CA ILE A 330 -26.91 11.64 -2.41
C ILE A 330 -27.34 12.45 -1.16
N PRO A 331 -27.67 13.75 -1.29
CA PRO A 331 -28.06 14.60 -0.16
C PRO A 331 -29.50 14.29 0.28
N PHE A 332 -30.13 13.27 -0.31
CA PHE A 332 -31.55 12.98 -0.20
C PHE A 332 -31.91 11.90 0.84
N GLY A 333 -30.94 11.43 1.64
CA GLY A 333 -31.23 10.62 2.82
C GLY A 333 -31.55 11.51 4.03
N PRO A 334 -32.76 11.45 4.64
CA PRO A 334 -33.22 12.40 5.66
C PRO A 334 -32.52 12.30 7.03
N ARG A 335 -31.43 11.56 7.18
CA ARG A 335 -30.64 11.51 8.42
C ARG A 335 -29.16 11.37 8.07
N GLY A 336 -28.45 12.50 8.09
CA GLY A 336 -27.02 12.62 7.81
C GLY A 336 -26.16 11.85 8.80
N SER A 337 -26.12 10.52 8.66
CA SER A 337 -25.16 9.68 9.36
C SER A 337 -23.77 10.00 8.83
N MET A 338 -23.08 10.87 9.55
CA MET A 338 -21.66 11.12 9.37
C MET A 338 -20.93 9.83 9.75
N THR A 339 -20.68 8.96 8.78
CA THR A 339 -19.80 7.82 9.00
C THR A 339 -18.45 8.39 9.43
N THR A 340 -18.04 8.07 10.65
CA THR A 340 -16.77 8.50 11.23
C THR A 340 -15.67 7.88 10.40
N ARG A 341 -15.17 8.64 9.44
CA ARG A 341 -14.07 8.24 8.56
C ARG A 341 -12.87 7.94 9.44
N GLN A 342 -12.32 6.73 9.33
CA GLN A 342 -11.04 6.47 9.97
C GLN A 342 -9.97 7.29 9.27
N ARG A 343 -9.35 8.17 10.05
CA ARG A 343 -8.27 9.03 9.59
C ARG A 343 -6.97 8.58 10.21
N LEU A 344 -5.90 8.65 9.44
CA LEU A 344 -4.56 8.67 10.01
C LEU A 344 -4.38 10.05 10.65
N LEU A 345 -4.50 10.09 11.97
CA LEU A 345 -4.28 11.30 12.74
C LEU A 345 -2.78 11.59 12.76
N LEU A 346 -2.42 12.84 12.51
CA LEU A 346 -1.02 13.27 12.42
C LEU A 346 -0.57 14.05 13.68
N THR A 347 -1.18 13.75 14.83
CA THR A 347 -0.82 14.36 16.11
C THR A 347 0.31 13.62 16.81
N LEU A 348 0.95 14.23 17.81
CA LEU A 348 2.00 13.54 18.57
C LEU A 348 1.47 12.29 19.27
N ASP A 349 0.32 12.40 19.94
CA ASP A 349 -0.30 11.31 20.70
C ASP A 349 -0.91 10.19 19.83
N SER A 350 -1.13 10.46 18.54
CA SER A 350 -1.46 9.44 17.53
C SER A 350 -0.23 8.74 16.96
N GLY A 351 0.97 9.09 17.44
CA GLY A 351 2.23 8.43 17.10
C GLY A 351 2.89 8.93 15.83
N PHE A 352 2.50 10.08 15.28
CA PHE A 352 3.19 10.64 14.11
C PHE A 352 4.68 10.87 14.37
N CYS A 353 5.05 11.23 15.61
CA CYS A 353 6.44 11.38 16.04
C CYS A 353 7.27 10.08 15.91
N LEU A 354 6.65 8.89 15.90
CA LEU A 354 7.36 7.62 15.78
C LEU A 354 8.14 7.51 14.46
N LEU A 355 7.71 8.24 13.43
CA LEU A 355 8.42 8.33 12.15
C LEU A 355 9.77 9.05 12.25
N ALA A 356 10.08 9.76 13.35
CA ALA A 356 11.39 10.37 13.61
C ALA A 356 12.53 9.33 13.62
N ARG A 357 12.23 8.04 13.83
CA ARG A 357 13.22 6.95 13.75
C ARG A 357 13.71 6.68 12.32
N LEU A 358 12.99 7.13 11.30
CA LEU A 358 13.38 6.96 9.89
C LEU A 358 14.46 7.97 9.50
N ARG A 359 15.68 7.80 10.01
CA ARG A 359 16.80 8.76 9.83
C ARG A 359 17.20 8.96 8.36
N ASN A 360 16.96 7.96 7.51
CA ASN A 360 17.26 7.98 6.09
C ASN A 360 16.13 8.58 5.22
N LEU A 361 15.04 9.06 5.84
CA LEU A 361 13.88 9.54 5.11
C LEU A 361 14.19 10.82 4.33
N GLU A 362 14.14 10.74 3.00
CA GLU A 362 14.33 11.84 2.06
C GLU A 362 13.01 12.48 1.64
N GLN A 363 11.95 11.66 1.52
CA GLN A 363 10.63 12.07 1.05
C GLN A 363 9.53 11.48 1.94
N LEU A 364 8.66 12.35 2.44
CA LEU A 364 7.48 11.97 3.21
C LEU A 364 6.22 12.50 2.53
N SER A 365 5.27 11.62 2.26
CA SER A 365 3.99 11.96 1.65
C SER A 365 2.85 11.28 2.39
N ILE A 366 2.03 12.01 3.16
CA ILE A 366 0.85 11.44 3.84
C ILE A 366 -0.42 12.12 3.35
N GLY A 367 -1.48 11.35 3.15
CA GLY A 367 -2.83 11.86 2.90
C GLY A 367 -3.38 11.47 1.54
N PHE A 368 -4.40 12.20 1.09
CA PHE A 368 -5.17 11.83 -0.09
C PHE A 368 -4.81 12.69 -1.30
N ILE A 369 -4.38 12.03 -2.38
CA ILE A 369 -4.32 12.63 -3.72
C ILE A 369 -5.56 12.10 -4.46
N SER A 370 -6.49 13.00 -4.80
CA SER A 370 -7.52 12.66 -5.78
C SER A 370 -6.81 12.41 -7.10
N GLY A 371 -6.88 11.18 -7.63
CA GLY A 371 -6.30 10.86 -8.95
C GLY A 371 -7.27 11.14 -10.09
N SER A 372 -8.56 11.36 -9.79
CA SER A 372 -9.57 11.64 -10.80
C SER A 372 -9.61 13.13 -11.06
N GLY A 373 -8.89 13.60 -12.09
CA GLY A 373 -8.86 14.96 -12.70
C GLY A 373 -10.17 15.77 -12.73
N THR A 374 -11.28 15.13 -12.36
CA THR A 374 -12.58 15.69 -12.06
C THR A 374 -12.49 16.57 -10.80
N SER A 375 -12.27 17.86 -11.05
CA SER A 375 -12.32 19.05 -10.19
C SER A 375 -13.46 19.12 -9.15
N SER A 376 -13.54 18.16 -8.23
CA SER A 376 -14.39 18.21 -7.03
C SER A 376 -13.66 18.94 -5.90
N SER A 377 -13.25 20.18 -6.19
CA SER A 377 -12.52 21.05 -5.27
C SER A 377 -13.39 21.62 -4.13
N PHE A 378 -14.73 21.46 -4.21
CA PHE A 378 -15.66 22.15 -3.32
C PHE A 378 -15.83 21.53 -1.92
N LEU A 379 -15.87 20.20 -1.78
CA LEU A 379 -16.12 19.54 -0.48
C LEU A 379 -14.84 19.29 0.34
N SER A 380 -13.71 19.56 -0.27
CA SER A 380 -12.38 19.39 0.30
C SER A 380 -12.01 20.44 1.35
N ARG A 381 -12.70 21.58 1.41
CA ARG A 381 -12.26 22.70 2.26
C ARG A 381 -12.44 22.51 3.77
N ASN A 382 -13.24 21.54 4.23
CA ASN A 382 -13.61 21.41 5.65
C ASN A 382 -13.07 20.17 6.37
N MET A 383 -12.20 19.36 5.75
CA MET A 383 -11.58 18.22 6.44
C MET A 383 -10.30 18.63 7.17
N VAL A 384 -10.43 18.90 8.47
CA VAL A 384 -9.30 19.12 9.38
C VAL A 384 -8.62 17.77 9.66
N TRP A 385 -7.36 17.61 9.21
CA TRP A 385 -6.53 16.42 9.45
C TRP A 385 -6.07 16.25 10.92
N GLY A 386 -6.53 17.12 11.81
CA GLY A 386 -6.10 17.15 13.21
C GLY A 386 -4.63 17.54 13.39
N LEU A 387 -3.91 17.88 12.32
CA LEU A 387 -2.51 18.27 12.38
C LEU A 387 -2.40 19.68 12.98
N GLU A 388 -1.99 19.76 14.24
CA GLU A 388 -1.61 21.02 14.85
C GLU A 388 -0.20 21.42 14.37
N PRO A 389 0.04 22.66 13.93
CA PRO A 389 1.37 23.12 13.49
C PRO A 389 2.47 22.81 14.51
N VAL A 390 2.14 22.92 15.80
CA VAL A 390 3.05 22.65 16.92
C VAL A 390 3.56 21.21 16.91
N ASP A 391 2.76 20.24 16.45
CA ASP A 391 3.16 18.83 16.41
C ASP A 391 4.20 18.57 15.28
N LEU A 392 4.17 19.36 14.19
CA LEU A 392 5.22 19.33 13.15
C LEU A 392 6.51 20.01 13.59
N ASP A 393 6.40 21.12 14.32
CA ASP A 393 7.56 21.90 14.79
C ASP A 393 8.50 21.06 15.66
N TRP A 394 7.98 20.05 16.35
CA TRP A 394 8.76 19.05 17.09
C TRP A 394 9.68 18.21 16.23
N MET A 395 9.28 17.90 14.99
CA MET A 395 10.01 16.97 14.11
C MET A 395 10.93 17.70 13.13
N LEU A 396 10.66 18.98 12.85
CA LEU A 396 11.32 19.77 11.82
C LEU A 396 12.34 20.77 12.38
N GLU A 397 12.97 20.46 13.51
CA GLU A 397 14.05 21.31 14.05
C GLU A 397 15.26 21.30 13.11
N ARG A 398 15.63 22.49 12.62
CA ARG A 398 16.84 22.67 11.81
C ARG A 398 18.06 22.74 12.71
N SER A 399 19.10 21.98 12.37
CA SER A 399 20.40 22.12 13.01
C SER A 399 21.10 23.38 12.50
N GLY A 400 21.46 24.31 13.39
CA GLY A 400 22.51 25.31 13.11
C GLY A 400 22.14 26.61 12.40
N GLY A 401 20.86 27.03 12.34
CA GLY A 401 20.47 28.24 11.57
C GLY A 401 19.77 29.37 12.32
N HIS A 402 19.39 29.18 13.58
CA HIS A 402 18.60 30.16 14.32
C HIS A 402 19.39 30.70 15.51
N GLY A 403 19.31 32.02 15.75
CA GLY A 403 19.92 32.62 16.93
C GLY A 403 19.43 31.93 18.21
N ASN A 404 20.29 31.86 19.21
CA ASN A 404 20.05 31.16 20.50
C ASN A 404 18.65 31.44 21.08
N ASP A 405 18.11 32.65 20.87
CA ASP A 405 16.77 33.06 21.32
C ASP A 405 15.62 32.31 20.64
N GLU A 406 15.66 32.09 19.32
CA GLU A 406 14.59 31.39 18.61
C GLU A 406 14.65 29.88 18.88
N GLN A 407 15.86 29.32 19.02
CA GLN A 407 16.04 27.95 19.49
C GLN A 407 15.48 27.78 20.91
N ARG A 408 15.74 28.74 21.80
CA ARG A 408 15.17 28.77 23.14
C ARG A 408 13.64 28.87 23.11
N ARG A 409 13.05 29.78 22.32
CA ARG A 409 11.59 29.91 22.17
C ARG A 409 10.96 28.66 21.56
N SER A 410 11.62 28.04 20.58
CA SER A 410 11.19 26.76 20.00
C SER A 410 11.18 25.68 21.09
N ARG A 411 12.27 25.53 21.85
CA ARG A 411 12.36 24.61 22.99
C ARG A 411 11.29 24.89 24.04
N GLU A 412 11.04 26.16 24.39
CA GLU A 412 9.97 26.54 25.34
C GLU A 412 8.58 26.18 24.81
N ARG A 413 8.28 26.41 23.52
CA ARG A 413 7.03 25.98 22.87
C ARG A 413 6.87 24.47 22.87
N ARG A 414 7.95 23.74 22.60
CA ARG A 414 7.98 22.27 22.66
C ARG A 414 7.67 21.80 24.08
N MET A 415 8.42 22.26 25.08
CA MET A 415 8.19 21.92 26.49
C MET A 415 6.78 22.30 26.99
N ALA A 416 6.21 23.41 26.52
CA ALA A 416 4.84 23.80 26.84
C ALA A 416 3.82 22.81 26.24
N ARG A 417 3.97 22.44 24.96
CA ARG A 417 3.12 21.42 24.33
C ARG A 417 3.27 20.06 24.99
N ARG A 418 4.51 19.68 25.34
CA ARG A 418 4.80 18.47 26.10
C ARG A 418 3.98 18.46 27.38
N ARG A 419 4.07 19.49 28.22
CA ARG A 419 3.32 19.57 29.47
C ARG A 419 1.81 19.37 29.27
N VAL A 420 1.23 19.97 28.22
CA VAL A 420 -0.20 19.78 27.89
C VAL A 420 -0.52 18.33 27.51
N VAL A 421 0.37 17.66 26.77
CA VAL A 421 0.21 16.25 26.40
C VAL A 421 0.49 15.33 27.61
N GLU A 422 1.51 15.62 28.40
CA GLU A 422 1.96 14.85 29.57
C GLU A 422 0.95 14.89 30.72
N GLU A 423 0.34 16.05 30.97
CA GLU A 423 -0.73 16.20 31.96
C GLU A 423 -1.88 15.22 31.70
N ARG A 424 -2.13 14.89 30.42
CA ARG A 424 -3.14 13.91 30.00
C ARG A 424 -2.59 12.51 29.83
N TRP A 425 -1.26 12.33 29.78
CA TRP A 425 -0.66 11.03 29.50
C TRP A 425 -0.90 10.03 30.60
N GLU A 426 -0.71 10.41 31.86
CA GLU A 426 -0.89 9.46 32.96
C GLU A 426 -2.33 8.94 33.00
N THR A 427 -3.30 9.81 32.71
CA THR A 427 -4.71 9.40 32.53
C THR A 427 -4.86 8.47 31.34
N TRP A 428 -4.34 8.81 30.16
CA TRP A 428 -4.46 7.98 28.95
C TRP A 428 -3.70 6.64 29.04
N LEU A 429 -2.55 6.61 29.73
CA LEU A 429 -1.78 5.39 30.00
C LEU A 429 -2.55 4.48 30.94
N MET A 430 -3.17 5.04 31.98
CA MET A 430 -4.05 4.27 32.87
C MET A 430 -5.27 3.74 32.13
N GLU A 431 -5.94 4.57 31.33
CA GLU A 431 -7.06 4.15 30.47
C GLU A 431 -6.64 3.02 29.53
N GLU A 432 -5.52 3.16 28.83
CA GLU A 432 -5.02 2.13 27.91
C GLU A 432 -4.64 0.84 28.66
N LYS A 433 -4.04 0.93 29.85
CA LYS A 433 -3.75 -0.23 30.70
C LYS A 433 -5.03 -0.95 31.11
N VAL A 434 -6.08 -0.22 31.48
CA VAL A 434 -7.40 -0.80 31.79
C VAL A 434 -7.98 -1.50 30.57
N VAL A 435 -7.88 -0.89 29.38
CA VAL A 435 -8.34 -1.50 28.12
C VAL A 435 -7.57 -2.78 27.79
N LEU A 436 -6.26 -2.78 27.94
CA LEU A 436 -5.43 -3.97 27.71
C LEU A 436 -5.74 -5.09 28.70
N LEU A 437 -5.95 -4.76 29.98
CA LEU A 437 -6.37 -5.73 30.99
C LEU A 437 -7.74 -6.32 30.64
N GLN A 438 -8.70 -5.48 30.23
CA GLN A 438 -10.01 -5.94 29.79
C GLN A 438 -9.89 -6.88 28.59
N LYS A 439 -9.10 -6.52 27.56
CA LYS A 439 -8.86 -7.38 26.39
C LYS A 439 -8.20 -8.71 26.76
N ALA A 440 -7.24 -8.69 27.68
CA ALA A 440 -6.59 -9.90 28.18
C ALA A 440 -7.58 -10.81 28.93
N MET A 441 -8.48 -10.22 29.72
CA MET A 441 -9.57 -10.93 30.40
C MET A 441 -10.56 -11.53 29.39
N ASP A 442 -10.97 -10.77 28.38
CA ASP A 442 -11.89 -11.22 27.34
C ASP A 442 -11.28 -12.36 26.50
N ALA A 443 -9.99 -12.25 26.15
CA ALA A 443 -9.25 -13.30 25.45
C ALA A 443 -9.13 -14.57 26.30
N SER A 444 -8.77 -14.43 27.58
CA SER A 444 -8.69 -15.55 28.53
C SER A 444 -10.04 -16.24 28.72
N TRP A 445 -11.12 -15.45 28.81
CA TRP A 445 -12.48 -15.96 28.89
C TRP A 445 -12.89 -16.71 27.62
N TRP A 446 -12.56 -16.18 26.44
CA TRP A 446 -12.85 -16.83 25.16
C TRP A 446 -12.07 -18.15 24.98
N ILE A 447 -10.79 -18.19 25.36
CA ILE A 447 -9.96 -19.41 25.36
C ILE A 447 -10.56 -20.46 26.31
N SER A 448 -10.99 -20.05 27.50
CA SER A 448 -11.61 -20.95 28.49
C SER A 448 -12.94 -21.52 27.99
N ARG A 449 -13.74 -20.72 27.27
CA ARG A 449 -15.03 -21.14 26.72
C ARG A 449 -14.89 -22.07 25.51
N THR A 450 -13.91 -21.81 24.64
CA THR A 450 -13.66 -22.64 23.46
C THR A 450 -13.09 -24.00 23.83
N ARG A 451 -12.20 -24.10 24.83
CA ARG A 451 -11.70 -25.39 25.35
C ARG A 451 -12.84 -26.30 25.82
N LYS A 452 -13.79 -25.77 26.61
CA LYS A 452 -14.95 -26.55 27.09
C LYS A 452 -15.87 -27.06 26.00
N ASN A 453 -15.94 -26.38 24.85
CA ASN A 453 -16.75 -26.83 23.72
C ASN A 453 -16.04 -27.87 22.85
N VAL A 454 -14.70 -27.92 22.85
CA VAL A 454 -13.93 -28.95 22.12
C VAL A 454 -13.99 -30.29 22.84
N ASP A 455 -14.03 -30.30 24.18
CA ASP A 455 -14.09 -31.53 24.99
C ASP A 455 -15.43 -32.29 24.86
N HIS A 456 -16.48 -31.67 24.28
CA HIS A 456 -17.78 -32.31 24.02
C HIS A 456 -18.03 -32.67 22.56
N VAL A 457 -17.10 -32.38 21.65
CA VAL A 457 -17.13 -33.00 20.31
C VAL A 457 -16.47 -34.36 20.48
N THR A 458 -17.24 -35.32 20.99
CA THR A 458 -16.90 -36.74 20.92
C THR A 458 -16.65 -37.05 19.46
N VAL A 459 -15.37 -37.15 19.11
CA VAL A 459 -14.93 -37.49 17.77
C VAL A 459 -15.49 -38.87 17.48
N THR A 460 -16.58 -38.94 16.73
CA THR A 460 -16.99 -40.17 16.05
C THR A 460 -15.93 -40.41 14.97
N THR A 461 -14.77 -40.91 15.39
CA THR A 461 -13.70 -41.37 14.50
C THR A 461 -14.27 -42.53 13.70
N THR A 462 -14.78 -42.24 12.50
CA THR A 462 -14.86 -43.22 11.43
C THR A 462 -13.44 -43.66 11.13
N THR A 463 -13.07 -44.81 11.71
CA THR A 463 -11.81 -45.53 11.51
C THR A 463 -11.54 -45.72 10.03
N THR A 464 -10.74 -44.82 9.46
CA THR A 464 -10.10 -45.03 8.15
C THR A 464 -8.63 -45.25 8.42
N THR A 465 -8.24 -46.51 8.39
CA THR A 465 -6.91 -47.04 8.73
C THR A 465 -5.88 -46.58 7.69
N GLY A 466 -5.33 -45.37 7.86
CA GLY A 466 -4.33 -44.77 6.97
C GLY A 466 -3.10 -44.31 7.74
N ASN A 467 -2.04 -45.12 7.66
CA ASN A 467 -0.80 -45.01 8.43
C ASN A 467 0.11 -43.88 7.90
N ASN A 468 -0.21 -42.60 8.16
CA ASN A 468 0.60 -41.46 7.69
C ASN A 468 1.13 -40.60 8.86
N LYS A 469 2.27 -41.02 9.43
CA LYS A 469 2.91 -40.43 10.63
C LYS A 469 3.73 -39.15 10.42
N ASN A 470 3.68 -38.47 9.26
CA ASN A 470 4.71 -37.48 8.90
C ASN A 470 4.35 -35.98 8.88
N ASN A 471 3.15 -35.52 9.28
CA ASN A 471 2.76 -34.11 9.06
C ASN A 471 2.64 -33.19 10.29
N ASN A 472 3.23 -33.55 11.44
CA ASN A 472 3.35 -32.63 12.60
C ASN A 472 4.52 -31.65 12.46
N ARG A 473 4.75 -31.07 11.27
CA ARG A 473 5.57 -29.85 11.19
C ARG A 473 4.70 -28.71 11.72
N SER A 474 5.05 -28.17 12.88
CA SER A 474 4.49 -26.91 13.37
C SER A 474 4.44 -25.93 12.20
N PRO A 475 3.32 -25.23 11.96
CA PRO A 475 3.24 -24.26 10.88
C PRO A 475 4.48 -23.38 10.99
N ILE A 476 5.21 -23.28 9.87
CA ILE A 476 6.46 -22.54 9.76
C ILE A 476 6.12 -21.08 10.10
N ARG A 477 6.08 -20.76 11.39
CA ARG A 477 6.32 -19.42 11.91
C ARG A 477 7.73 -19.18 11.41
N GLY A 478 7.84 -18.44 10.30
CA GLY A 478 9.14 -17.98 9.82
C GLY A 478 9.90 -17.49 11.04
N ARG A 479 11.18 -17.86 11.17
CA ARG A 479 12.06 -17.42 12.26
C ARG A 479 11.95 -15.91 12.34
N THR A 480 11.01 -15.41 13.13
CA THR A 480 10.79 -14.00 13.28
C THR A 480 11.93 -13.53 14.15
N ASP A 481 12.55 -12.45 13.69
CA ASP A 481 13.65 -11.86 14.40
C ASP A 481 13.18 -11.49 15.82
N PRO A 482 13.70 -12.15 16.87
CA PRO A 482 13.28 -11.89 18.24
C PRO A 482 13.54 -10.42 18.61
N GLU A 483 14.54 -9.78 17.98
CA GLU A 483 14.85 -8.37 18.18
C GLU A 483 13.71 -7.47 17.70
N ILE A 484 13.13 -7.73 16.52
CA ILE A 484 12.01 -6.93 16.02
C ILE A 484 10.76 -7.15 16.88
N HIS A 485 10.51 -8.37 17.34
CA HIS A 485 9.40 -8.62 18.25
C HIS A 485 9.52 -7.80 19.53
N GLU A 486 10.72 -7.73 20.10
CA GLU A 486 11.00 -6.92 21.29
C GLU A 486 10.84 -5.43 20.99
N GLN A 487 11.34 -4.96 19.84
CA GLN A 487 11.13 -3.57 19.42
C GLN A 487 9.63 -3.24 19.28
N LEU A 488 8.83 -4.17 18.76
CA LEU A 488 7.39 -3.99 18.54
C LEU A 488 6.53 -4.29 19.78
N LYS A 489 7.09 -4.62 20.95
CA LYS A 489 6.30 -4.97 22.15
C LYS A 489 5.29 -3.88 22.55
N ASP A 490 5.63 -2.62 22.31
CA ASP A 490 4.80 -1.46 22.64
C ASP A 490 3.98 -0.93 21.45
N LEU A 491 3.99 -1.61 20.29
CA LEU A 491 3.41 -1.14 19.02
C LEU A 491 1.93 -0.74 19.07
N GLY A 492 1.62 0.56 19.07
CA GLY A 492 0.25 1.05 19.14
C GLY A 492 -0.18 1.53 20.53
N LEU A 493 0.67 1.35 21.55
CA LEU A 493 0.50 1.93 22.87
C LEU A 493 1.02 3.36 22.90
N LEU A 494 0.51 4.13 23.84
CA LEU A 494 0.98 5.46 24.15
C LEU A 494 2.37 5.46 24.80
N VAL A 495 2.75 4.37 25.49
CA VAL A 495 4.12 4.23 26.06
C VAL A 495 5.20 4.29 24.98
N ASP A 496 4.91 3.80 23.76
CA ASP A 496 5.84 3.89 22.63
C ASP A 496 6.07 5.36 22.21
N VAL A 497 4.98 6.14 22.15
CA VAL A 497 5.03 7.58 21.87
C VAL A 497 5.83 8.29 22.96
N LYS A 498 5.61 7.92 24.23
CA LYS A 498 6.36 8.48 25.37
C LYS A 498 7.85 8.23 25.25
N ASN A 499 8.24 6.98 25.06
CA ASN A 499 9.64 6.60 24.89
C ASN A 499 10.29 7.33 23.71
N MET A 500 9.57 7.54 22.60
CA MET A 500 10.09 8.30 21.46
C MET A 500 10.32 9.77 21.79
N LEU A 501 9.42 10.42 22.54
CA LEU A 501 9.60 11.82 22.91
C LEU A 501 10.75 11.99 23.90
N GLU A 502 10.95 11.06 24.83
CA GLU A 502 12.12 11.02 25.73
C GLU A 502 13.43 10.76 24.95
N GLU A 503 13.41 9.88 23.94
CA GLU A 503 14.54 9.64 23.02
C GLU A 503 14.93 10.91 22.25
N MET A 504 13.94 11.69 21.82
CA MET A 504 14.18 12.96 21.13
C MET A 504 14.86 13.99 22.05
N GLU A 505 14.45 14.07 23.32
CA GLU A 505 15.02 15.02 24.28
C GLU A 505 16.42 14.66 24.74
N THR A 506 16.66 13.38 25.01
CA THR A 506 18.01 12.91 25.36
C THR A 506 19.00 13.20 24.21
N ALA A 507 18.54 13.13 22.95
CA ALA A 507 19.32 13.58 21.80
C ALA A 507 19.52 15.12 21.76
N ASP A 508 18.62 15.92 22.32
CA ASP A 508 18.78 17.38 22.50
C ASP A 508 19.82 17.73 23.58
N GLU A 509 19.90 16.96 24.65
CA GLU A 509 20.84 17.21 25.75
C GLU A 509 22.29 16.86 25.37
N GLN A 510 22.49 15.72 24.69
CA GLN A 510 23.83 15.26 24.29
C GLN A 510 24.54 16.23 23.31
N GLU A 511 23.80 16.89 22.44
CA GLU A 511 24.36 17.89 21.52
C GLU A 511 24.78 19.19 22.24
N GLY A 512 24.10 19.54 23.33
CA GLY A 512 24.37 20.77 24.10
C GLY A 512 25.63 20.71 24.95
N GLU A 513 25.95 19.54 25.51
CA GLU A 513 27.09 19.37 26.43
C GLU A 513 28.43 19.15 25.68
N GLY A 514 28.40 18.65 24.45
CA GLY A 514 29.61 18.34 23.66
C GLY A 514 30.18 19.51 22.84
N GLY A 515 29.44 20.61 22.64
CA GLY A 515 29.77 21.67 21.68
C GLY A 515 30.68 22.80 22.16
N GLY A 516 31.07 22.82 23.45
CA GLY A 516 31.83 23.94 24.04
C GLY A 516 33.35 23.92 23.84
N GLY A 517 33.91 22.84 23.28
CA GLY A 517 35.34 22.57 23.32
C GLY A 517 36.03 22.47 21.96
N GLY A 518 36.18 23.61 21.27
CA GLY A 518 37.33 23.89 20.40
C GLY A 518 37.50 23.10 19.09
N GLY A 519 37.50 23.84 17.97
CA GLY A 519 38.26 23.43 16.79
C GLY A 519 37.46 23.39 15.49
N GLY A 520 37.34 24.56 14.86
CA GLY A 520 36.77 24.84 13.54
C GLY A 520 36.95 23.79 12.44
N GLY A 521 35.93 23.73 11.58
CA GLY A 521 35.94 23.06 10.28
C GLY A 521 34.75 22.12 10.17
N GLY A 522 33.56 22.59 9.82
CA GLY A 522 33.29 23.10 8.49
C GLY A 522 32.41 22.07 7.77
N GLY A 523 31.17 21.95 8.23
CA GLY A 523 30.20 21.02 7.69
C GLY A 523 28.86 21.19 8.38
N GLY A 524 28.34 22.43 8.40
CA GLY A 524 26.97 22.70 8.83
C GLY A 524 26.01 21.98 7.88
N GLY A 525 25.67 20.75 8.21
CA GLY A 525 24.68 19.99 7.47
C GLY A 525 23.33 20.67 7.62
N ASP A 526 22.80 21.21 6.52
CA ASP A 526 21.50 21.90 6.38
C ASP A 526 20.26 21.00 6.67
N GLY A 527 20.42 19.96 7.48
CA GLY A 527 19.42 18.91 7.73
C GLY A 527 18.51 19.20 8.93
N TYR A 528 17.38 18.49 8.96
CA TYR A 528 16.54 18.42 10.16
C TYR A 528 17.15 17.44 11.16
N LYS A 529 17.09 17.75 12.45
CA LYS A 529 17.69 16.92 13.50
C LYS A 529 17.24 15.45 13.44
N TYR A 530 15.94 15.24 13.32
CA TYR A 530 15.35 13.90 13.33
C TYR A 530 15.32 13.25 11.95
N TRP A 531 15.29 14.08 10.90
CA TRP A 531 15.34 13.64 9.52
C TRP A 531 16.43 14.38 8.73
N PRO A 532 17.71 14.05 8.98
CA PRO A 532 18.83 14.79 8.38
C PRO A 532 18.80 14.74 6.85
N MET A 533 18.21 13.70 6.28
CA MET A 533 18.10 13.50 4.83
C MET A 533 16.81 14.07 4.21
N LEU A 534 15.85 14.58 5.00
CA LEU A 534 14.53 14.96 4.50
C LEU A 534 14.62 16.19 3.61
N ARG A 535 14.37 15.97 2.32
CA ARG A 535 14.32 17.02 1.29
C ARG A 535 12.89 17.51 1.08
N TRP A 536 11.91 16.64 1.31
CA TRP A 536 10.56 16.91 0.88
C TRP A 536 9.47 16.29 1.74
N MET A 537 8.46 17.10 2.06
CA MET A 537 7.32 16.69 2.87
C MET A 537 6.00 17.20 2.26
N ARG A 538 5.11 16.26 1.94
CA ARG A 538 3.76 16.51 1.43
C ARG A 538 2.72 15.89 2.37
N ILE A 539 1.87 16.70 2.96
CA ILE A 539 0.71 16.25 3.74
C ILE A 539 -0.54 16.74 3.00
N TYR A 540 -1.19 15.90 2.20
CA TYR A 540 -2.15 16.39 1.21
C TYR A 540 -3.56 16.66 1.76
N HIS A 541 -4.19 17.68 1.16
CA HIS A 541 -5.61 17.71 0.85
C HIS A 541 -5.78 17.65 -0.69
N SER A 542 -6.79 16.94 -1.19
CA SER A 542 -7.18 16.73 -2.61
C SER A 542 -7.23 17.98 -3.48
N THR A 543 -6.08 18.43 -3.98
CA THR A 543 -6.02 19.25 -5.19
C THR A 543 -5.04 18.56 -6.13
N GLU A 544 -5.50 18.15 -7.32
CA GLU A 544 -4.70 17.46 -8.35
C GLU A 544 -3.48 18.25 -8.79
N TYR A 545 -3.50 19.56 -8.59
CA TYR A 545 -2.40 20.46 -8.91
C TYR A 545 -1.53 20.83 -7.70
N GLY A 546 -1.96 20.56 -6.46
CA GLY A 546 -1.40 21.16 -5.24
C GLY A 546 -1.47 22.71 -5.26
N ARG A 547 -1.80 23.47 -4.23
CA ARG A 547 -2.21 23.27 -2.84
C ARG A 547 -3.62 23.88 -2.68
N SER A 548 -4.42 23.48 -1.71
CA SER A 548 -4.45 24.09 -0.38
C SER A 548 -5.01 23.09 0.67
N ARG A 549 -4.35 22.69 1.76
CA ARG A 549 -3.00 23.02 2.26
C ARG A 549 -2.73 24.55 2.27
N GLU A 550 -3.69 25.49 2.25
CA GLU A 550 -3.54 27.00 2.17
C GLU A 550 -2.67 27.61 3.27
N LYS A 551 -2.24 26.74 4.18
CA LYS A 551 -1.27 26.94 5.24
C LYS A 551 -0.20 25.86 5.35
N GLU A 552 -0.27 24.81 4.58
CA GLU A 552 0.94 24.10 4.21
C GLU A 552 1.50 24.74 2.97
N VAL A 553 1.62 26.02 3.22
CA VAL A 553 1.50 27.24 2.48
C VAL A 553 1.74 28.27 3.56
N LYS A 554 2.38 29.32 3.09
CA LYS A 554 3.61 29.74 3.73
C LYS A 554 4.55 28.57 4.15
N ARG A 555 4.51 27.45 3.39
CA ARG A 555 4.68 26.01 3.72
C ARG A 555 5.77 25.51 4.66
N MET A 556 6.92 26.09 4.93
CA MET A 556 8.13 25.87 4.13
C MET A 556 8.51 27.10 3.30
N LEU A 557 7.66 28.12 3.21
CA LEU A 557 7.93 29.34 2.41
C LEU A 557 8.59 30.45 3.22
N THR A 558 8.62 30.35 4.54
CA THR A 558 9.62 31.09 5.32
C THR A 558 10.96 30.37 5.30
N ALA A 559 11.00 29.05 5.04
CA ALA A 559 12.23 28.24 4.96
C ALA A 559 13.25 28.69 3.89
N LEU A 560 12.94 29.79 3.18
CA LEU A 560 13.48 30.35 1.94
C LEU A 560 13.61 31.89 1.94
N GLN A 561 13.11 32.64 2.94
CA GLN A 561 13.20 34.13 2.92
C GLN A 561 14.42 34.69 3.68
N GLU A 562 14.93 34.01 4.71
CA GLU A 562 16.04 34.54 5.51
C GLU A 562 17.44 34.13 5.05
N LYS A 563 17.57 33.03 4.30
CA LYS A 563 18.83 32.71 3.58
C LYS A 563 19.21 33.75 2.49
N PHE A 564 18.43 34.83 2.32
CA PHE A 564 18.62 35.93 1.35
C PHE A 564 18.98 37.29 1.99
N LYS A 565 19.06 37.42 3.32
CA LYS A 565 19.61 38.65 3.93
C LYS A 565 21.14 38.69 3.96
N ASP A 566 21.81 37.58 3.66
CA ASP A 566 23.27 37.50 3.62
C ASP A 566 23.95 38.04 2.33
N LYS A 567 23.31 38.92 1.53
CA LYS A 567 23.98 39.57 0.36
C LYS A 567 23.72 41.07 0.16
N ALA A 568 22.95 41.71 1.03
CA ALA A 568 22.81 43.16 1.06
C ALA A 568 22.65 43.57 2.51
N TRP A 569 23.78 43.67 3.22
CA TRP A 569 24.19 44.68 4.21
C TRP A 569 25.48 44.18 4.88
#